data_AF-A0A087SDT7-F1
#
_entry.id   AF-A0A087SDT7-F1
#
_cell.length_a   1.000
_cell.length_b   1.000
_cell.length_c   1.000
_cell.angle_alpha   90.00
_cell.angle_beta   90.00
_cell.angle_gamma   90.00
#
_symmetry.space_group_name_H-M   'P 1'
#
loop_
_entity.id
_entity.type
_entity.pdbx_description
1 polymer ?
#
loop_
_entity_poly.entity_id
_entity_poly.type
_entity_poly.pdbx_seq_one_letter_code
_entity_poly.pdbx_strand_id
1 'polypeptide(L)'
;MALPMPYYGSTMPFDADTEYKVVQREQVANPAPLGLFAFGLTTALLQGANTAITDPETTEFWVFAYAFAYGGLAQLLAGMWEYKRQNTFGATAFSSFGAFWIGFAIHGTLVANGLYVASAGAAQITLSLWGIFTFILMVATLELNFALFSLFITLSTLFFLLVAGLTTPNPWTKIAGWWGLMVAAIAWYIAAADVINEQYKRTVLPVGRWSVGTPLAKGLKAALSKVPLLGKACVAGMDREDALSGYTKKAEDLERPGTPHDYRATRLHNNHSLYQGAWDGEAVRYEQEARGLGSAVGPY
;
A
#
# COMPACT_ATOMS: atom_id res chain seq x y z
N MET A 1 -33.56 -65.66 -2.27
CA MET A 1 -34.29 -64.38 -2.36
C MET A 1 -33.25 -63.27 -2.16
N ALA A 2 -32.66 -62.79 -3.26
CA ALA A 2 -31.61 -61.79 -3.26
C ALA A 2 -32.24 -60.44 -3.63
N LEU A 3 -31.98 -59.39 -2.85
CA LEU A 3 -32.47 -58.04 -3.10
C LEU A 3 -31.67 -57.42 -4.27
N PRO A 4 -32.31 -56.71 -5.21
CA PRO A 4 -31.61 -56.06 -6.33
C PRO A 4 -30.93 -54.77 -5.89
N MET A 5 -29.70 -54.57 -6.36
CA MET A 5 -28.94 -53.32 -6.25
C MET A 5 -29.48 -52.27 -7.24
N PRO A 6 -29.70 -51.00 -6.86
CA PRO A 6 -30.03 -49.96 -7.81
C PRO A 6 -28.77 -49.47 -8.54
N TYR A 7 -28.74 -49.68 -9.85
CA TYR A 7 -27.86 -48.97 -10.79
C TYR A 7 -28.61 -47.73 -11.29
N TYR A 8 -28.13 -46.53 -10.99
CA TYR A 8 -28.53 -45.35 -11.76
C TYR A 8 -27.39 -44.32 -11.76
N GLY A 9 -26.66 -44.29 -12.88
CA GLY A 9 -25.85 -43.15 -13.24
C GLY A 9 -26.78 -42.00 -13.62
N SER A 10 -26.81 -40.95 -12.80
CA SER A 10 -27.31 -39.65 -13.20
C SER A 10 -26.12 -38.83 -13.68
N THR A 11 -25.91 -38.78 -15.00
CA THR A 11 -25.18 -37.67 -15.62
C THR A 11 -25.94 -36.40 -15.24
N MET A 12 -25.34 -35.54 -14.42
CA MET A 12 -25.86 -34.18 -14.27
C MET A 12 -25.96 -33.58 -15.68
N PRO A 13 -27.09 -32.95 -16.06
CA PRO A 13 -27.14 -32.23 -17.32
C PRO A 13 -26.09 -31.12 -17.25
N PHE A 14 -25.04 -31.25 -18.04
CA PHE A 14 -24.18 -30.12 -18.37
C PHE A 14 -25.01 -29.24 -19.30
N ASP A 15 -25.66 -28.22 -18.75
CA ASP A 15 -26.30 -27.16 -19.54
C ASP A 15 -25.18 -26.44 -20.32
N ALA A 16 -25.00 -26.88 -21.57
CA ALA A 16 -24.02 -26.33 -22.52
C ALA A 16 -24.30 -24.87 -22.90
N ASP A 17 -25.43 -24.32 -22.47
CA ASP A 17 -25.91 -22.98 -22.82
C ASP A 17 -25.63 -21.92 -21.72
N THR A 18 -24.92 -22.29 -20.65
CA THR A 18 -24.46 -21.29 -19.68
C THR A 18 -23.24 -20.56 -20.26
N GLU A 19 -23.47 -19.56 -21.09
CA GLU A 19 -22.43 -18.62 -21.51
C GLU A 19 -21.83 -17.99 -20.25
N TYR A 20 -20.65 -18.46 -19.85
CA TYR A 20 -19.89 -17.89 -18.74
C TYR A 20 -19.46 -16.50 -19.19
N LYS A 21 -20.30 -15.50 -18.93
CA LYS A 21 -19.98 -14.10 -19.21
C LYS A 21 -18.81 -13.75 -18.30
N VAL A 22 -17.60 -13.81 -18.84
CA VAL A 22 -16.42 -13.26 -18.20
C VAL A 22 -16.70 -11.78 -18.07
N VAL A 23 -17.17 -11.35 -16.90
CA VAL A 23 -17.33 -9.93 -16.57
C VAL A 23 -15.93 -9.36 -16.63
N GLN A 24 -15.58 -8.78 -17.77
CA GLN A 24 -14.39 -7.95 -17.92
C GLN A 24 -14.59 -6.77 -16.97
N ARG A 25 -14.12 -6.89 -15.73
CA ARG A 25 -14.11 -5.79 -14.77
C ARG A 25 -13.25 -4.68 -15.40
N GLU A 26 -13.82 -3.49 -15.59
CA GLU A 26 -13.08 -2.32 -16.05
C GLU A 26 -11.80 -2.17 -15.21
N GLN A 27 -10.64 -2.26 -15.87
CA GLN A 27 -9.36 -2.00 -15.23
C GLN A 27 -9.21 -0.49 -15.04
N VAL A 28 -9.55 0.00 -13.85
CA VAL A 28 -9.23 1.37 -13.44
C VAL A 28 -7.70 1.49 -13.33
N ALA A 29 -7.13 2.53 -13.94
CA ALA A 29 -5.70 2.83 -13.91
C ALA A 29 -5.17 2.91 -12.46
N ASN A 30 -3.89 2.59 -12.25
CA ASN A 30 -3.25 2.66 -10.94
C ASN A 30 -2.95 4.13 -10.55
N PRO A 31 -3.60 4.72 -9.53
CA PRO A 31 -3.33 6.09 -9.12
C PRO A 31 -2.16 6.20 -8.14
N ALA A 32 -1.63 5.09 -7.60
CA ALA A 32 -0.54 5.11 -6.63
C ALA A 32 0.69 5.92 -7.05
N PRO A 33 1.16 5.85 -8.32
CA PRO A 33 2.29 6.67 -8.75
C PRO A 33 2.03 8.17 -8.65
N LEU A 34 0.80 8.61 -8.98
CA LEU A 34 0.43 10.02 -8.86
C LEU A 34 0.53 10.48 -7.41
N GLY A 35 -0.03 9.70 -6.48
CA GLY A 35 0.04 10.01 -5.05
C GLY A 35 1.46 10.04 -4.50
N LEU A 36 2.31 9.10 -4.93
CA LEU A 36 3.71 9.01 -4.49
C LEU A 36 4.61 10.09 -5.10
N PHE A 37 4.43 10.44 -6.38
CA PHE A 37 5.16 11.57 -6.99
C PHE A 37 4.76 12.90 -6.36
N ALA A 38 3.46 13.09 -6.09
CA ALA A 38 2.94 14.25 -5.38
C ALA A 38 3.53 14.39 -3.98
N PHE A 39 3.46 13.32 -3.19
CA PHE A 39 4.05 13.25 -1.87
C PHE A 39 5.57 13.53 -1.90
N GLY A 40 6.30 12.83 -2.78
CA GLY A 40 7.75 12.91 -2.85
C GLY A 40 8.24 14.31 -3.23
N LEU A 41 7.60 14.95 -4.22
CA LEU A 41 7.99 16.30 -4.66
C LEU A 41 7.76 17.33 -3.56
N THR A 42 6.58 17.35 -2.95
CA THR A 42 6.28 18.32 -1.90
C THR A 42 7.14 18.08 -0.66
N THR A 43 7.41 16.82 -0.31
CA THR A 43 8.37 16.47 0.75
C THR A 43 9.77 16.97 0.41
N ALA A 44 10.26 16.76 -0.81
CA ALA A 44 11.59 17.20 -1.21
C ALA A 44 11.74 18.73 -1.14
N LEU A 45 10.72 19.49 -1.53
CA LEU A 45 10.72 20.96 -1.43
C LEU A 45 10.81 21.41 0.04
N LEU A 46 9.92 20.93 0.91
CA LEU A 46 9.91 21.30 2.33
C LEU A 46 11.23 20.93 3.01
N GLN A 47 11.73 19.73 2.71
CA GLN A 47 12.92 19.20 3.37
C GLN A 47 14.21 19.82 2.81
N GLY A 48 14.21 20.23 1.53
CA GLY A 48 15.25 21.07 0.94
C GLY A 48 15.41 22.39 1.70
N ALA A 49 14.31 23.08 2.02
CA ALA A 49 14.36 24.29 2.86
C ALA A 49 14.99 24.02 4.24
N ASN A 50 14.64 22.88 4.86
CA ASN A 50 15.20 22.45 6.15
C ASN A 50 16.71 22.13 6.12
N THR A 51 17.28 21.83 4.95
CA THR A 51 18.75 21.66 4.82
C THR A 51 19.54 22.97 4.84
N ALA A 52 18.86 24.11 4.59
CA ALA A 52 19.46 25.42 4.34
C ALA A 52 20.40 25.48 3.12
N ILE A 53 20.21 24.61 2.12
CA ILE A 53 20.90 24.70 0.82
C ILE A 53 20.27 25.79 -0.05
N THR A 54 18.97 26.03 0.10
CA THR A 54 18.23 27.10 -0.55
C THR A 54 17.91 28.20 0.45
N ASP A 55 17.58 29.39 -0.06
CA ASP A 55 17.03 30.46 0.76
C ASP A 55 15.64 30.03 1.30
N PRO A 56 15.48 29.89 2.63
CA PRO A 56 14.26 29.35 3.22
C PRO A 56 13.02 30.19 2.92
N GLU A 57 13.13 31.52 2.95
CA GLU A 57 11.98 32.43 2.80
C GLU A 57 11.35 32.32 1.40
N THR A 58 12.18 32.33 0.35
CA THR A 58 11.69 32.16 -1.02
C THR A 58 11.24 30.73 -1.33
N THR A 59 11.85 29.73 -0.69
CA THR A 59 11.47 28.32 -0.85
C THR A 59 10.10 28.02 -0.23
N GLU A 60 9.78 28.64 0.90
CA GLU A 60 8.55 28.40 1.66
C GLU A 60 7.27 28.69 0.84
N PHE A 61 7.26 29.75 0.03
CA PHE A 61 6.13 30.05 -0.85
C PHE A 61 5.86 28.96 -1.89
N TRP A 62 6.91 28.37 -2.45
CA TRP A 62 6.78 27.24 -3.37
C TRP A 62 6.29 25.99 -2.65
N VAL A 63 6.74 25.77 -1.41
CA VAL A 63 6.24 24.66 -0.59
C VAL A 63 4.73 24.80 -0.39
N PHE A 64 4.20 25.96 -0.01
CA PHE A 64 2.76 26.13 0.19
C PHE A 64 1.94 25.90 -1.08
N ALA A 65 2.41 26.41 -2.23
CA ALA A 65 1.73 26.20 -3.51
C ALA A 65 1.65 24.71 -3.89
N TYR A 66 2.77 23.98 -3.82
CA TYR A 66 2.80 22.56 -4.16
C TYR A 66 2.23 21.65 -3.07
N ALA A 67 2.22 22.10 -1.81
CA ALA A 67 1.49 21.45 -0.73
C ALA A 67 -0.01 21.53 -0.95
N PHE A 68 -0.54 22.66 -1.44
CA PHE A 68 -1.97 22.72 -1.78
C PHE A 68 -2.29 21.92 -3.05
N ALA A 69 -1.58 22.20 -4.15
CA ALA A 69 -1.97 21.72 -5.47
C ALA A 69 -1.60 20.26 -5.73
N TYR A 70 -0.39 19.83 -5.33
CA TYR A 70 0.14 18.53 -5.73
C TYR A 70 0.13 17.53 -4.57
N GLY A 71 1.00 17.73 -3.57
CA GLY A 71 1.00 16.94 -2.34
C GLY A 71 -0.34 16.94 -1.62
N GLY A 72 -1.16 17.97 -1.83
CA GLY A 72 -2.50 18.09 -1.28
C GLY A 72 -3.58 17.51 -2.18
N LEU A 73 -4.05 18.33 -3.13
CA LEU A 73 -5.20 18.01 -3.98
C LEU A 73 -4.96 16.79 -4.88
N ALA A 74 -3.86 16.76 -5.64
CA ALA A 74 -3.60 15.63 -6.54
C ALA A 74 -3.41 14.31 -5.78
N GLN A 75 -2.73 14.35 -4.62
CA GLN A 75 -2.57 13.19 -3.75
C GLN A 75 -3.91 12.74 -3.14
N LEU A 76 -4.76 13.67 -2.70
CA LEU A 76 -6.10 13.36 -2.22
C LEU A 76 -6.93 12.66 -3.29
N LEU A 77 -6.90 13.18 -4.53
CA LEU A 77 -7.59 12.58 -5.68
C LEU A 77 -7.05 11.18 -5.98
N ALA A 78 -5.74 10.95 -5.89
CA ALA A 78 -5.17 9.62 -6.03
C ALA A 78 -5.76 8.64 -4.99
N GLY A 79 -5.92 9.08 -3.74
CA GLY A 79 -6.58 8.29 -2.69
C GLY A 79 -8.05 7.99 -2.97
N MET A 80 -8.81 8.95 -3.53
CA MET A 80 -10.19 8.72 -3.96
C MET A 80 -10.29 7.66 -5.07
N TRP A 81 -9.31 7.62 -5.97
CA TRP A 81 -9.23 6.58 -6.99
C TRP A 81 -8.80 5.22 -6.43
N GLU A 82 -7.98 5.19 -5.38
CA GLU A 82 -7.70 3.93 -4.66
C GLU A 82 -8.95 3.37 -3.95
N TYR A 83 -9.85 4.23 -3.47
CA TYR A 83 -11.14 3.80 -2.94
C TYR A 83 -11.96 3.07 -4.00
N LYS A 84 -12.02 3.62 -5.23
CA LYS A 84 -12.68 2.96 -6.38
C LYS A 84 -12.03 1.61 -6.73
N ARG A 85 -10.72 1.48 -6.52
CA ARG A 85 -9.95 0.22 -6.72
C ARG A 85 -10.04 -0.74 -5.53
N GLN A 86 -10.78 -0.39 -4.48
CA GLN A 86 -10.89 -1.18 -3.24
C GLN A 86 -9.53 -1.44 -2.58
N ASN A 87 -8.62 -0.48 -2.71
CA ASN A 87 -7.34 -0.48 -2.02
C ASN A 87 -7.45 0.40 -0.76
N THR A 88 -7.86 -0.21 0.35
CA THR A 88 -8.06 0.50 1.62
C THR A 88 -6.78 1.20 2.09
N PHE A 89 -5.63 0.53 1.99
CA PHE A 89 -4.35 1.12 2.41
C PHE A 89 -4.04 2.38 1.60
N GLY A 90 -4.05 2.27 0.26
CA GLY A 90 -3.76 3.41 -0.62
C GLY A 90 -4.77 4.55 -0.46
N ALA A 91 -6.06 4.22 -0.33
CA ALA A 91 -7.11 5.21 -0.11
C ALA A 91 -6.89 5.98 1.19
N THR A 92 -6.66 5.28 2.30
CA THR A 92 -6.40 5.91 3.60
C THR A 92 -5.10 6.70 3.57
N ALA A 93 -4.00 6.15 3.06
CA ALA A 93 -2.70 6.81 3.06
C ALA A 93 -2.70 8.08 2.20
N PHE A 94 -3.07 7.98 0.93
CA PHE A 94 -2.99 9.13 0.01
C PHE A 94 -3.99 10.22 0.37
N SER A 95 -5.21 9.87 0.79
CA SER A 95 -6.18 10.88 1.21
C SER A 95 -5.80 11.57 2.51
N SER A 96 -5.23 10.84 3.48
CA SER A 96 -4.79 11.44 4.74
C SER A 96 -3.59 12.35 4.54
N PHE A 97 -2.56 11.92 3.80
CA PHE A 97 -1.41 12.78 3.52
C PHE A 97 -1.75 13.94 2.56
N GLY A 98 -2.71 13.75 1.65
CA GLY A 98 -3.31 14.85 0.89
C GLY A 98 -3.95 15.90 1.79
N ALA A 99 -4.75 15.47 2.78
CA ALA A 99 -5.33 16.36 3.77
C ALA A 99 -4.27 17.03 4.66
N PHE A 100 -3.19 16.31 5.03
CA PHE A 100 -2.05 16.88 5.75
C PHE A 100 -1.45 18.06 4.97
N TRP A 101 -1.15 17.88 3.68
CA TRP A 101 -0.53 18.92 2.87
C TRP A 101 -1.46 20.09 2.60
N ILE A 102 -2.76 19.85 2.38
CA ILE A 102 -3.75 20.93 2.28
C ILE A 102 -3.80 21.73 3.59
N GLY A 103 -3.87 21.04 4.74
CA GLY A 103 -3.86 21.69 6.06
C GLY A 103 -2.57 22.48 6.30
N PHE A 104 -1.42 21.93 5.92
CA PHE A 104 -0.12 22.59 6.00
C PHE A 104 -0.09 23.87 5.15
N ALA A 105 -0.54 23.81 3.90
CA ALA A 105 -0.58 24.96 3.01
C ALA A 105 -1.52 26.06 3.52
N ILE A 106 -2.71 25.68 4.01
CA ILE A 106 -3.66 26.63 4.62
C ILE A 106 -3.02 27.26 5.86
N HIS A 107 -2.50 26.45 6.80
CA HIS A 107 -1.86 26.94 8.01
C HIS A 107 -0.73 27.94 7.69
N GLY A 108 0.21 27.55 6.84
CA GLY A 108 1.35 28.38 6.44
C GLY A 108 0.93 29.69 5.78
N THR A 109 -0.05 29.63 4.86
CA THR A 109 -0.58 30.83 4.19
C THR A 109 -1.23 31.79 5.19
N LEU A 110 -2.04 31.29 6.13
CA LEU A 110 -2.71 32.14 7.12
C LEU A 110 -1.70 32.82 8.07
N VAL A 111 -0.67 32.09 8.50
CA VAL A 111 0.41 32.62 9.36
C VAL A 111 1.25 33.65 8.60
N ALA A 112 1.65 33.37 7.36
CA ALA A 112 2.43 34.29 6.53
C ALA A 112 1.69 35.61 6.23
N ASN A 113 0.35 35.58 6.22
CA ASN A 113 -0.49 36.77 6.07
C ASN A 113 -0.88 37.42 7.42
N GLY A 114 -0.34 36.96 8.55
CA GLY A 114 -0.54 37.58 9.87
C GLY A 114 -1.93 37.38 10.48
N LEU A 115 -2.71 36.39 10.01
CA LEU A 115 -4.06 36.15 10.51
C LEU A 115 -4.08 35.53 11.92
N TYR A 116 -3.03 34.80 12.29
CA TYR A 116 -2.76 34.41 13.67
C TYR A 116 -1.29 34.02 13.85
N VAL A 117 -0.87 33.89 15.11
CA VAL A 117 0.50 33.52 15.48
C VAL A 117 0.62 32.00 15.57
N ALA A 118 1.59 31.43 14.85
CA ALA A 118 1.91 30.02 14.95
C ALA A 118 2.39 29.65 16.36
N SER A 119 1.91 28.51 16.88
CA SER A 119 2.34 27.97 18.17
C SER A 119 3.26 26.77 17.94
N ALA A 120 4.50 26.87 18.44
CA ALA A 120 5.46 25.76 18.39
C ALA A 120 4.91 24.50 19.06
N GLY A 121 4.21 24.64 20.20
CA GLY A 121 3.57 23.52 20.90
C GLY A 121 2.45 22.87 20.09
N ALA A 122 1.66 23.68 19.37
CA ALA A 122 0.62 23.15 18.48
C ALA A 122 1.22 22.40 17.27
N ALA A 123 2.31 22.91 16.71
CA ALA A 123 3.03 22.23 15.63
C ALA A 123 3.66 20.90 16.11
N GLN A 124 4.26 20.89 17.32
CA GLN A 124 4.86 19.70 17.92
C GLN A 124 3.83 18.56 18.12
N ILE A 125 2.67 18.86 18.73
CA ILE A 125 1.64 17.84 18.94
C ILE A 125 1.06 17.37 17.60
N THR A 126 0.84 18.27 16.65
CA THR A 126 0.33 17.93 15.32
C THR A 126 1.27 16.96 14.60
N LEU A 127 2.56 17.29 14.50
CA LEU A 127 3.56 16.43 13.85
C LEU A 127 3.75 15.10 14.59
N SER A 128 3.68 15.10 15.92
CA SER A 128 3.74 13.86 16.72
C SER A 128 2.58 12.92 16.39
N LEU A 129 1.36 13.45 16.28
CA LEU A 129 0.18 12.67 15.90
C LEU A 129 0.28 12.12 14.47
N TRP A 130 0.81 12.91 13.54
CA TRP A 130 1.10 12.42 12.18
C TRP A 130 2.20 11.35 12.15
N GLY A 131 3.21 11.46 13.01
CA GLY A 131 4.24 10.43 13.20
C GLY A 131 3.65 9.11 13.70
N ILE A 132 2.73 9.17 14.67
CA ILE A 132 2.01 7.99 15.21
C ILE A 132 1.09 7.39 14.14
N PHE A 133 0.30 8.20 13.44
CA PHE A 133 -0.53 7.73 12.34
C PHE A 133 0.29 7.00 11.27
N THR A 134 1.43 7.59 10.88
CA THR A 134 2.35 6.99 9.92
C THR A 134 2.94 5.69 10.44
N PHE A 135 3.28 5.61 11.73
CA PHE A 135 3.77 4.38 12.35
C PHE A 135 2.73 3.26 12.31
N ILE A 136 1.45 3.57 12.53
CA ILE A 136 0.36 2.59 12.40
C ILE A 136 0.28 2.08 10.96
N LEU A 137 0.33 2.96 9.96
CA LEU A 137 0.35 2.57 8.55
C LEU A 137 1.62 1.78 8.18
N MET A 138 2.76 2.08 8.78
CA MET A 138 4.00 1.33 8.60
C MET A 138 3.83 -0.15 8.97
N VAL A 139 3.12 -0.46 10.06
CA VAL A 139 2.82 -1.85 10.43
C VAL A 139 2.03 -2.57 9.33
N ALA A 140 1.08 -1.87 8.69
CA ALA A 140 0.31 -2.44 7.58
C ALA A 140 1.16 -2.72 6.32
N THR A 141 2.27 -1.99 6.12
CA THR A 141 3.17 -2.21 4.98
C THR A 141 4.08 -3.43 5.11
N LEU A 142 4.16 -4.05 6.29
CA LEU A 142 4.97 -5.24 6.54
C LEU A 142 4.58 -6.42 5.63
N GLU A 143 3.33 -6.47 5.18
CA GLU A 143 2.84 -7.51 4.28
C GLU A 143 2.86 -7.08 2.81
N LEU A 144 3.21 -5.83 2.47
CA LEU A 144 3.12 -5.31 1.10
C LEU A 144 4.42 -5.48 0.31
N ASN A 145 5.46 -4.73 0.66
CA ASN A 145 6.81 -4.86 0.10
C ASN A 145 7.81 -4.02 0.89
N PHE A 146 9.09 -4.34 0.74
CA PHE A 146 10.17 -3.68 1.44
C PHE A 146 10.29 -2.18 1.12
N ALA A 147 10.03 -1.76 -0.12
CA ALA A 147 10.13 -0.35 -0.49
C ALA A 147 9.06 0.50 0.23
N LEU A 148 7.80 0.06 0.25
CA LEU A 148 6.73 0.72 1.02
C LEU A 148 7.00 0.71 2.52
N PHE A 149 7.48 -0.40 3.07
CA PHE A 149 7.90 -0.44 4.46
C PHE A 149 9.00 0.58 4.77
N SER A 150 10.02 0.65 3.91
CA SER A 150 11.11 1.62 4.03
C SER A 150 10.60 3.06 3.95
N LEU A 151 9.64 3.34 3.07
CA LEU A 151 9.01 4.65 2.96
C LEU A 151 8.32 5.04 4.28
N PHE A 152 7.47 4.16 4.82
CA PHE A 152 6.66 4.49 5.99
C PHE A 152 7.47 4.54 7.30
N ILE A 153 8.48 3.68 7.48
CA ILE A 153 9.35 3.75 8.67
C ILE A 153 10.21 5.02 8.65
N THR A 154 10.75 5.39 7.48
CA THR A 154 11.55 6.61 7.34
C THR A 154 10.69 7.86 7.45
N LEU A 155 9.47 7.87 6.91
CA LEU A 155 8.51 8.97 7.07
C LEU A 155 8.03 9.13 8.51
N SER A 156 7.74 8.03 9.23
CA SER A 156 7.38 8.12 10.65
C SER A 156 8.54 8.72 11.46
N THR A 157 9.76 8.27 11.19
CA THR A 157 10.99 8.84 11.79
C THR A 157 11.14 10.33 11.46
N LEU A 158 10.85 10.73 10.21
CA LEU A 158 10.91 12.12 9.77
C LEU A 158 10.02 13.03 10.62
N PHE A 159 8.77 12.62 10.87
CA PHE A 159 7.86 13.41 11.70
C PHE A 159 8.43 13.68 13.10
N PHE A 160 9.04 12.67 13.73
CA PHE A 160 9.68 12.85 15.04
C PHE A 160 10.96 13.69 14.97
N LEU A 161 11.75 13.59 13.90
CA LEU A 161 12.90 14.48 13.69
C LEU A 161 12.47 15.94 13.50
N LEU A 162 11.35 16.19 12.82
CA LEU A 162 10.78 17.54 12.69
C LEU A 162 10.33 18.09 14.05
N VAL A 163 9.71 17.27 14.91
CA VAL A 163 9.37 17.67 16.30
C VAL A 163 10.64 18.02 17.09
N ALA A 164 11.72 17.25 16.95
CA ALA A 164 13.01 17.57 17.55
C ALA A 164 13.56 18.90 17.01
N GLY A 165 13.45 19.17 15.71
CA GLY A 165 13.82 20.44 15.10
C GLY A 165 13.03 21.65 15.63
N LEU A 166 11.74 21.46 15.97
CA LEU A 166 10.95 22.53 16.61
C LEU A 166 11.36 22.79 18.07
N THR A 167 11.94 21.81 18.75
CA THR A 167 12.36 21.91 20.16
C THR A 167 13.81 22.39 20.28
N THR A 168 14.68 21.90 19.42
CA THR A 168 16.12 22.20 19.39
C THR A 168 16.57 22.28 17.93
N PRO A 169 16.47 23.47 17.28
CA PRO A 169 16.60 23.56 15.83
C PRO A 169 17.93 23.11 15.25
N ASN A 170 19.06 23.51 15.84
CA ASN A 170 20.38 23.08 15.38
C ASN A 170 20.92 22.00 16.33
N PRO A 171 21.31 20.79 15.85
CA PRO A 171 21.43 20.35 14.45
C PRO A 171 20.18 19.66 13.86
N TRP A 172 19.11 19.51 14.64
CA TRP A 172 18.01 18.58 14.32
C TRP A 172 17.20 18.94 13.07
N THR A 173 16.97 20.23 12.78
CA THR A 173 16.28 20.68 11.56
C THR A 173 17.04 20.27 10.30
N LYS A 174 18.37 20.39 10.31
CA LYS A 174 19.21 19.97 9.17
C LYS A 174 19.21 18.45 9.00
N ILE A 175 19.27 17.71 10.10
CA ILE A 175 19.16 16.24 10.09
C ILE A 175 17.81 15.82 9.51
N ALA A 176 16.72 16.45 9.96
CA ALA A 176 15.38 16.21 9.42
C ALA A 176 15.31 16.55 7.92
N GLY A 177 15.93 17.64 7.48
CA GLY A 177 16.03 18.02 6.07
C GLY A 177 16.63 16.91 5.20
N TRP A 178 17.85 16.47 5.53
CA TRP A 178 18.52 15.41 4.78
C TRP A 178 17.79 14.08 4.84
N TRP A 179 17.27 13.71 6.02
CA TRP A 179 16.45 12.51 6.19
C TRP A 179 15.19 12.56 5.33
N GLY A 180 14.56 13.72 5.23
CA GLY A 180 13.36 13.93 4.43
C GLY A 180 13.61 13.88 2.92
N LEU A 181 14.79 14.31 2.44
CA LEU A 181 15.18 14.11 1.05
C LEU A 181 15.33 12.61 0.71
N MET A 182 15.84 11.80 1.65
CA MET A 182 15.86 10.34 1.50
C MET A 182 14.44 9.77 1.43
N VAL A 183 13.52 10.21 2.30
CA VAL A 183 12.10 9.81 2.26
C VAL A 183 11.48 10.10 0.88
N ALA A 184 11.70 11.30 0.34
CA ALA A 184 11.23 11.70 -0.98
C ALA A 184 11.81 10.81 -2.10
N ALA A 185 13.10 10.52 -2.04
CA ALA A 185 13.77 9.65 -3.02
C ALA A 185 13.19 8.23 -3.02
N ILE A 186 12.87 7.67 -1.85
CA ILE A 186 12.21 6.36 -1.73
C ILE A 186 10.80 6.41 -2.35
N ALA A 187 10.02 7.47 -2.07
CA ALA A 187 8.68 7.62 -2.64
C ALA A 187 8.72 7.70 -4.19
N TRP A 188 9.64 8.48 -4.74
CA TRP A 188 9.86 8.56 -6.19
C TRP A 188 10.33 7.25 -6.79
N TYR A 189 11.19 6.50 -6.10
CA TYR A 189 11.60 5.18 -6.54
C TYR A 189 10.40 4.24 -6.69
N ILE A 190 9.50 4.21 -5.69
CA ILE A 190 8.30 3.37 -5.73
C ILE A 190 7.36 3.82 -6.85
N ALA A 191 7.13 5.14 -6.98
CA ALA A 191 6.30 5.70 -8.04
C ALA A 191 6.84 5.37 -9.44
N ALA A 192 8.15 5.52 -9.64
CA ALA A 192 8.83 5.18 -10.88
C ALA A 192 8.76 3.67 -11.15
N ALA A 193 8.93 2.84 -10.12
CA ALA A 193 8.82 1.39 -10.26
C ALA A 193 7.42 0.98 -10.71
N ASP A 194 6.36 1.56 -10.14
CA ASP A 194 4.99 1.27 -10.55
C ASP A 194 4.75 1.69 -12.01
N VAL A 195 5.11 2.92 -12.41
CA VAL A 195 4.93 3.40 -13.80
C VAL A 195 5.74 2.54 -14.78
N ILE A 196 7.03 2.38 -14.53
CA ILE A 196 7.94 1.68 -15.47
C ILE A 196 7.55 0.21 -15.58
N ASN A 197 7.34 -0.48 -14.45
CA ASN A 197 6.97 -1.89 -14.50
C ASN A 197 5.62 -2.09 -15.20
N GLU A 198 4.66 -1.18 -15.01
CA GLU A 198 3.37 -1.22 -15.69
C GLU A 198 3.50 -0.96 -17.20
N GLN A 199 4.35 -0.03 -17.63
CA GLN A 199 4.57 0.25 -19.05
C GLN A 199 5.28 -0.92 -19.75
N TYR A 200 6.32 -1.48 -19.14
CA TYR A 200 7.09 -2.59 -19.71
C TYR A 200 6.47 -3.97 -19.48
N LYS A 201 5.35 -4.06 -18.73
CA LYS A 201 4.65 -5.30 -18.39
C LYS A 201 5.55 -6.39 -17.76
N ARG A 202 6.62 -5.97 -17.09
CA ARG A 202 7.60 -6.82 -16.41
C ARG A 202 8.27 -6.06 -15.27
N THR A 203 8.91 -6.77 -14.35
CA THR A 203 9.72 -6.14 -13.31
C THR A 203 11.03 -5.61 -13.91
N VAL A 204 11.14 -4.29 -14.02
CA VAL A 204 12.35 -3.54 -14.39
C VAL A 204 12.99 -2.95 -13.13
N LEU A 205 12.18 -2.32 -12.27
CA LEU A 205 12.60 -1.78 -10.98
C LEU A 205 12.02 -2.63 -9.84
N PRO A 206 12.86 -3.31 -9.03
CA PRO A 206 12.39 -4.20 -7.98
C PRO A 206 12.01 -3.47 -6.69
N VAL A 207 10.74 -3.52 -6.30
CA VAL A 207 10.27 -2.94 -5.01
C VAL A 207 10.53 -3.84 -3.78
N GLY A 208 11.23 -4.96 -3.98
CA GLY A 208 11.54 -5.90 -2.90
C GLY A 208 10.29 -6.54 -2.30
N ARG A 209 9.50 -7.25 -3.13
CA ARG A 209 8.48 -8.16 -2.60
C ARG A 209 9.15 -9.11 -1.62
N TRP A 210 8.52 -9.37 -0.47
CA TRP A 210 9.02 -10.34 0.47
C TRP A 210 9.11 -11.68 -0.28
N SER A 211 10.34 -12.11 -0.50
CA SER A 211 10.69 -13.33 -1.20
C SER A 211 11.66 -14.05 -0.28
N VAL A 212 11.30 -15.28 0.08
CA VAL A 212 12.10 -16.19 0.91
C VAL A 212 13.51 -16.34 0.34
N GLY A 213 14.46 -15.55 0.86
CA GLY A 213 15.86 -15.68 0.46
C GLY A 213 16.75 -14.51 0.86
N THR A 214 16.24 -13.28 0.88
CA THR A 214 17.09 -12.12 1.20
C THR A 214 17.50 -12.13 2.67
N PRO A 215 18.78 -11.88 3.01
CA PRO A 215 19.24 -11.80 4.39
C PRO A 215 18.45 -10.81 5.24
N LEU A 216 18.00 -9.71 4.61
CA LEU A 216 17.20 -8.66 5.24
C LEU A 216 15.80 -9.14 5.62
N ALA A 217 15.10 -9.86 4.73
CA ALA A 217 13.78 -10.42 5.03
C ALA A 217 13.86 -11.45 6.15
N LYS A 218 14.91 -12.28 6.18
CA LYS A 218 15.16 -13.22 7.28
C LYS A 218 15.40 -12.50 8.61
N GLY A 219 16.22 -11.44 8.59
CA GLY A 219 16.48 -10.61 9.77
C GLY A 219 15.22 -9.91 10.29
N LEU A 220 14.40 -9.36 9.40
CA LEU A 220 13.15 -8.71 9.78
C LEU A 220 12.13 -9.72 10.32
N LYS A 221 11.95 -10.89 9.67
CA LYS A 221 11.10 -11.97 10.20
C LYS A 221 11.56 -12.41 11.59
N ALA A 222 12.86 -12.55 11.81
CA ALA A 222 13.44 -12.91 13.10
C ALA A 222 13.29 -11.82 14.19
N ALA A 223 13.24 -10.55 13.79
CA ALA A 223 12.96 -9.44 14.69
C ALA A 223 11.46 -9.37 15.02
N LEU A 224 10.60 -9.46 14.01
CA LEU A 224 9.14 -9.41 14.16
C LEU A 224 8.60 -10.58 14.97
N SER A 225 9.15 -11.79 14.81
CA SER A 225 8.72 -12.96 15.59
C SER A 225 8.88 -12.80 17.10
N LYS A 226 9.71 -11.84 17.54
CA LYS A 226 9.93 -11.49 18.95
C LYS A 226 9.00 -10.38 19.46
N VAL A 227 8.26 -9.70 18.58
CA VAL A 227 7.33 -8.63 18.95
C VAL A 227 6.03 -9.25 19.48
N PRO A 228 5.63 -8.97 20.74
CA PRO A 228 4.36 -9.43 21.29
C PRO A 228 3.17 -8.93 20.45
N LEU A 229 2.13 -9.75 20.31
CA LEU A 229 0.86 -9.49 19.59
C LEU A 229 0.99 -9.37 18.05
N LEU A 230 1.90 -8.58 17.52
CA LEU A 230 2.02 -8.32 16.07
C LEU A 230 2.90 -9.33 15.34
N GLY A 231 3.88 -9.93 16.03
CA GLY A 231 4.90 -10.75 15.40
C GLY A 231 4.37 -11.96 14.63
N LYS A 232 3.41 -12.69 15.22
CA LYS A 232 2.84 -13.90 14.59
C LYS A 232 1.97 -13.56 13.38
N ALA A 233 1.17 -12.48 13.45
CA ALA A 233 0.32 -12.06 12.35
C ALA A 233 1.14 -11.54 11.18
N CYS A 234 2.10 -10.64 11.44
CA CYS A 234 2.97 -10.10 10.40
C CYS A 234 3.84 -11.18 9.73
N VAL A 235 4.40 -12.12 10.50
CA VAL A 235 5.17 -13.24 9.92
C VAL A 235 4.27 -14.13 9.06
N ALA A 236 3.05 -14.45 9.52
CA ALA A 236 2.11 -15.25 8.76
C ALA A 236 1.66 -14.56 7.45
N GLY A 237 1.48 -13.24 7.47
CA GLY A 237 1.17 -12.46 6.26
C GLY A 237 2.31 -12.43 5.26
N MET A 238 3.56 -12.24 5.74
CA MET A 238 4.75 -12.36 4.90
C MET A 238 4.85 -13.76 4.27
N ASP A 239 4.61 -14.82 5.04
CA ASP A 239 4.62 -16.21 4.53
C ASP A 239 3.49 -16.49 3.53
N ARG A 240 2.33 -15.82 3.66
CA ARG A 240 1.20 -15.91 2.72
C ARG A 240 1.54 -15.26 1.36
N GLU A 241 2.12 -14.07 1.38
CA GLU A 241 2.62 -13.40 0.17
C GLU A 241 3.69 -14.26 -0.53
N ASP A 242 4.60 -14.88 0.24
CA ASP A 242 5.61 -15.81 -0.24
C ASP A 242 4.97 -17.00 -0.99
N ALA A 243 3.94 -17.62 -0.43
CA ALA A 243 3.23 -18.74 -1.05
C ALA A 243 2.51 -18.35 -2.35
N LEU A 244 1.94 -17.16 -2.42
CA LEU A 244 1.22 -16.64 -3.59
C LEU A 244 2.15 -16.22 -4.74
N SER A 245 3.38 -15.80 -4.42
CA SER A 245 4.40 -15.43 -5.40
C SER A 245 4.94 -16.61 -6.23
N GLY A 246 4.58 -17.85 -5.87
CA GLY A 246 4.99 -19.06 -6.57
C GLY A 246 6.47 -19.41 -6.41
N TYR A 247 7.20 -18.74 -5.52
CA TYR A 247 8.63 -18.96 -5.31
C TYR A 247 8.94 -20.22 -4.48
N THR A 248 7.97 -20.71 -3.71
CA THR A 248 8.11 -21.89 -2.83
C THR A 248 8.20 -23.24 -3.55
N LYS A 249 8.07 -23.30 -4.88
CA LYS A 249 8.26 -24.54 -5.66
C LYS A 249 9.43 -24.55 -6.64
N LYS A 250 10.16 -23.43 -6.82
CA LYS A 250 11.19 -23.36 -7.87
C LYS A 250 12.61 -23.73 -7.44
N ALA A 251 12.92 -23.79 -6.15
CA ALA A 251 14.30 -24.08 -5.72
C ALA A 251 14.64 -25.59 -5.73
N GLU A 252 13.66 -26.47 -5.50
CA GLU A 252 13.90 -27.93 -5.44
C GLU A 252 13.61 -28.64 -6.78
N ASP A 253 12.75 -28.08 -7.63
CA ASP A 253 12.36 -28.69 -8.91
C ASP A 253 13.36 -28.43 -10.07
N LEU A 254 14.38 -27.58 -9.88
CA LEU A 254 15.38 -27.25 -10.90
C LEU A 254 16.49 -28.30 -11.07
N GLU A 255 16.58 -29.30 -10.19
CA GLU A 255 17.62 -30.34 -10.26
C GLU A 255 17.18 -31.63 -10.98
N ARG A 256 15.95 -31.70 -11.52
CA ARG A 256 15.50 -32.88 -12.28
C ARG A 256 15.74 -32.71 -13.79
N PRO A 257 16.66 -33.47 -14.40
CA PRO A 257 16.83 -33.45 -15.85
C PRO A 257 15.66 -34.19 -16.50
N GLY A 258 14.86 -33.52 -17.35
CA GLY A 258 14.00 -34.23 -18.32
C GLY A 258 12.59 -33.72 -18.61
N THR A 259 12.10 -32.59 -18.08
CA THR A 259 10.74 -32.12 -18.41
C THR A 259 10.72 -31.03 -19.50
N PRO A 260 9.91 -31.16 -20.58
CA PRO A 260 9.84 -30.18 -21.66
C PRO A 260 9.36 -28.80 -21.19
N HIS A 261 10.01 -27.75 -21.69
CA HIS A 261 9.67 -26.36 -21.41
C HIS A 261 8.37 -25.93 -22.10
N ASP A 262 7.23 -25.96 -21.39
CA ASP A 262 6.03 -25.21 -21.80
C ASP A 262 5.97 -23.89 -21.01
N TYR A 263 6.40 -22.80 -21.64
CA TYR A 263 6.29 -21.44 -21.12
C TYR A 263 4.85 -20.94 -21.24
N ARG A 264 3.93 -21.48 -20.43
CA ARG A 264 2.65 -20.81 -20.18
C ARG A 264 2.87 -19.74 -19.13
N ALA A 265 2.82 -18.49 -19.59
CA ALA A 265 2.86 -17.27 -18.81
C ALA A 265 2.13 -17.41 -17.47
N THR A 266 2.88 -17.45 -16.38
CA THR A 266 2.33 -17.39 -15.03
C THR A 266 1.68 -16.03 -14.90
N ARG A 267 0.35 -16.05 -14.91
CA ARG A 267 -0.55 -14.91 -14.74
C ARG A 267 -0.12 -14.14 -13.50
N LEU A 268 0.57 -13.01 -13.69
CA LEU A 268 0.86 -12.03 -12.64
C LEU A 268 -0.47 -11.48 -12.16
N HIS A 269 -1.13 -12.19 -11.25
CA HIS A 269 -2.30 -11.67 -10.56
C HIS A 269 -1.84 -10.53 -9.67
N ASN A 270 -2.39 -9.35 -9.94
CA ASN A 270 -2.49 -8.28 -8.94
C ASN A 270 -3.13 -8.88 -7.67
N ASN A 271 -2.46 -8.72 -6.52
CA ASN A 271 -2.94 -9.18 -5.21
C ASN A 271 -4.27 -8.55 -4.77
N HIS A 272 -4.84 -7.63 -5.55
CA HIS A 272 -6.19 -7.10 -5.34
C HIS A 272 -7.31 -8.14 -5.52
N SER A 273 -7.07 -9.25 -6.24
CA SER A 273 -8.11 -10.28 -6.46
C SER A 273 -8.29 -11.28 -5.30
N LEU A 274 -7.30 -11.41 -4.41
CA LEU A 274 -7.29 -12.49 -3.40
C LEU A 274 -8.06 -12.13 -2.13
N TYR A 275 -8.10 -10.85 -1.75
CA TYR A 275 -9.00 -10.38 -0.69
C TYR A 275 -10.45 -10.37 -1.17
N GLN A 276 -10.71 -10.07 -2.44
CA GLN A 276 -12.04 -10.18 -3.03
C GLN A 276 -12.54 -11.63 -3.12
N GLY A 277 -11.70 -12.61 -3.45
CA GLY A 277 -12.12 -14.01 -3.50
C GLY A 277 -12.65 -14.56 -2.16
N ALA A 278 -12.14 -14.05 -1.03
CA ALA A 278 -12.64 -14.42 0.30
C ALA A 278 -13.99 -13.76 0.63
N TRP A 279 -14.15 -12.46 0.30
CA TRP A 279 -15.40 -11.72 0.50
C TRP A 279 -16.51 -12.14 -0.47
N ASP A 280 -16.17 -12.40 -1.74
CA ASP A 280 -17.09 -12.90 -2.76
C ASP A 280 -17.51 -14.35 -2.43
N GLY A 281 -16.61 -15.15 -1.84
CA GLY A 281 -16.92 -16.50 -1.35
C GLY A 281 -17.89 -16.49 -0.17
N GLU A 282 -17.76 -15.55 0.77
CA GLU A 282 -18.73 -15.37 1.86
C GLU A 282 -20.06 -14.79 1.36
N ALA A 283 -20.04 -13.80 0.46
CA ALA A 283 -21.27 -13.22 -0.10
C ALA A 283 -22.09 -14.23 -0.91
N VAL A 284 -21.44 -15.04 -1.76
CA VAL A 284 -22.09 -16.15 -2.48
C VAL A 284 -22.62 -17.20 -1.51
N ARG A 285 -21.89 -17.50 -0.43
CA ARG A 285 -22.35 -18.42 0.61
C ARG A 285 -23.59 -17.88 1.35
N TYR A 286 -23.61 -16.60 1.71
CA TYR A 286 -24.79 -15.96 2.32
C TYR A 286 -25.98 -15.93 1.36
N GLU A 287 -25.76 -15.71 0.07
CA GLU A 287 -26.84 -15.73 -0.93
C GLU A 287 -27.39 -17.15 -1.18
N GLN A 288 -26.52 -18.17 -1.14
CA GLN A 288 -26.92 -19.58 -1.22
C GLN A 288 -27.61 -20.05 0.06
N GLU A 289 -27.16 -19.63 1.24
CA GLU A 289 -27.83 -19.92 2.53
C GLU A 289 -29.19 -19.19 2.60
N ALA A 290 -29.31 -17.95 2.12
CA ALA A 290 -30.58 -17.22 2.03
C ALA A 290 -31.55 -17.86 1.03
N ARG A 291 -31.07 -18.35 -0.12
CA ARG A 291 -31.89 -19.09 -1.10
C ARG A 291 -32.26 -20.50 -0.60
N GLY A 292 -31.43 -21.12 0.23
CA GLY A 292 -31.71 -22.39 0.90
C GLY A 292 -32.73 -22.27 2.03
N LEU A 293 -32.81 -21.11 2.68
CA LEU A 293 -33.83 -20.81 3.70
C LEU A 293 -35.18 -20.39 3.09
N GLY A 294 -35.18 -19.87 1.86
CA GLY A 294 -36.40 -19.50 1.12
C GLY A 294 -37.21 -20.68 0.58
N SER A 295 -36.67 -21.91 0.57
CA SER A 295 -37.38 -23.11 0.11
C SER A 295 -38.03 -23.93 1.24
N ALA A 296 -37.92 -23.48 2.50
CA ALA A 296 -38.45 -24.17 3.67
C ALA A 296 -39.77 -23.59 4.22
N VAL A 297 -40.42 -22.66 3.52
CA VAL A 297 -41.75 -22.14 3.89
C VAL A 297 -42.75 -22.60 2.84
N GLY A 298 -43.34 -23.78 3.06
CA GLY A 298 -44.51 -24.24 2.31
C GLY A 298 -45.74 -23.38 2.61
N PRO A 299 -46.72 -23.34 1.69
CA PRO A 299 -47.89 -22.48 1.83
C PRO A 299 -48.84 -23.02 2.90
N TYR A 300 -48.97 -22.29 4.00
CA TYR A 300 -50.14 -22.29 4.89
C TYR A 300 -50.45 -20.84 5.29
#